data_AF-A4X2F8-F1
#
_entry.id   AF-A4X2F8-F1
#
_cell.length_a   1.000
_cell.length_b   1.000
_cell.length_c   1.000
_cell.angle_alpha   90.00
_cell.angle_beta   90.00
_cell.angle_gamma   90.00
#
_symmetry.space_group_name_H-M   'P 1'
#
loop_
_entity.id
_entity.type
_entity.pdbx_description
1 polymer ?
#
loop_
_entity_poly.entity_id
_entity_poly.type
_entity_poly.pdbx_seq_one_letter_code
_entity_poly.pdbx_strand_id
1 'polypeptide(L)' 'MTCYVAGYTGELAAANEIAELAWLTMRDRERVSPVDKMIFAHLHEAHLLRD' A
#
# COMPACT_ATOMS: atom_id res chain seq x y z
N MET A 1 15.13 2.97 -2.09
CA MET A 1 13.76 2.86 -2.63
C MET A 1 13.28 4.27 -2.94
N THR A 2 12.64 4.50 -4.08
CA THR A 2 11.97 5.78 -4.41
C THR A 2 10.47 5.51 -4.45
N CYS A 3 9.67 6.36 -3.79
CA CYS A 3 8.22 6.20 -3.74
C CYS A 3 7.56 7.08 -4.82
N TYR A 4 6.54 6.54 -5.49
CA TYR A 4 5.74 7.24 -6.52
C TYR A 4 4.26 7.11 -6.19
N VAL A 5 3.46 8.12 -6.54
CA VAL A 5 2.00 8.15 -6.35
C VAL A 5 1.32 8.34 -7.70
N ALA A 6 0.24 7.62 -7.94
CA ALA A 6 -0.60 7.74 -9.12
C ALA A 6 -2.06 7.42 -8.80
N GLY A 7 -2.98 7.97 -9.59
CA GLY A 7 -4.36 7.46 -9.62
C GLY A 7 -4.45 6.17 -10.42
N TYR A 8 -5.61 5.50 -10.37
CA TYR A 8 -5.91 4.34 -11.21
C TYR A 8 -7.16 4.57 -12.05
N THR A 9 -7.26 3.89 -13.20
CA THR A 9 -8.44 3.85 -14.06
C THR A 9 -8.71 2.40 -14.51
N GLY A 10 -9.97 2.04 -14.67
CA GLY A 10 -10.39 0.68 -15.01
C GLY A 10 -10.61 -0.24 -13.81
N GLU A 11 -10.68 -1.55 -14.08
CA GLU A 11 -10.92 -2.58 -13.06
C GLU A 11 -9.61 -3.24 -12.62
N LEU A 12 -9.43 -3.40 -11.31
CA LEU A 12 -8.25 -4.05 -10.74
C LEU A 12 -8.48 -5.55 -10.58
N ALA A 13 -7.58 -6.36 -11.14
CA ALA A 13 -7.59 -7.81 -11.01
C ALA A 13 -6.18 -8.36 -10.80
N ALA A 14 -6.04 -9.31 -9.86
CA ALA A 14 -4.78 -10.01 -9.64
C ALA A 14 -4.44 -10.86 -10.89
N ALA A 15 -3.19 -10.84 -11.33
CA ALA A 15 -2.74 -11.55 -12.53
C ALA A 15 -1.24 -11.84 -12.50
N ASN A 16 -0.81 -12.87 -13.23
CA ASN A 16 0.58 -13.30 -13.38
C ASN A 16 1.29 -13.49 -12.03
N GLU A 17 2.24 -12.60 -11.70
CA GLU A 17 3.06 -12.66 -10.48
C GLU A 17 2.28 -12.30 -9.20
N ILE A 18 1.09 -11.71 -9.34
CA ILE A 18 0.30 -11.21 -8.21
C ILE A 18 -0.76 -12.24 -7.82
N ALA A 19 -0.60 -12.82 -6.63
CA ALA A 19 -1.55 -13.79 -6.08
C ALA A 19 -2.84 -13.15 -5.52
N GLU A 20 -2.76 -11.93 -4.98
CA GLU A 20 -3.86 -11.24 -4.32
C GLU A 20 -3.75 -9.72 -4.51
N LEU A 21 -4.90 -9.05 -4.64
CA LEU A 21 -5.01 -7.59 -4.52
C LEU A 21 -5.83 -7.24 -3.28
N ALA A 22 -5.28 -6.39 -2.42
CA ALA A 22 -5.94 -5.89 -1.23
C ALA A 22 -5.62 -4.42 -1.01
N TRP A 23 -6.60 -3.68 -0.48
CA TRP A 23 -6.39 -2.34 0.06
C TRP A 23 -6.04 -2.46 1.54
N LEU A 24 -4.96 -1.80 1.95
CA LEU A 24 -4.45 -1.86 3.31
C LEU A 24 -4.58 -0.51 4.00
N THR A 25 -4.73 -0.57 5.32
CA THR A 25 -4.79 0.58 6.22
C THR A 25 -3.68 0.49 7.26
N MET A 26 -3.54 1.48 8.13
CA MET A 26 -2.55 1.43 9.20
C MET A 26 -2.77 0.25 10.15
N ARG A 27 -4.01 -0.23 10.29
CA ARG A 27 -4.37 -1.46 11.01
C ARG A 27 -3.76 -2.73 10.42
N ASP A 28 -3.39 -2.72 9.15
CA ASP A 28 -2.80 -3.87 8.45
C ASP A 28 -1.26 -3.88 8.50
N ARG A 29 -0.64 -2.95 9.23
CA ARG A 29 0.82 -2.78 9.29
C ARG A 29 1.60 -4.08 9.57
N GLU A 30 1.04 -5.00 10.34
CA GLU A 30 1.73 -6.26 10.66
C GLU A 30 1.70 -7.30 9.53
N ARG A 31 0.93 -7.07 8.46
CA ARG A 31 0.84 -7.94 7.28
C ARG A 31 1.91 -7.64 6.23
N VAL A 32 2.70 -6.57 6.39
CA VAL A 32 3.65 -6.09 5.38
C VAL A 32 5.10 -6.15 5.84
N SER A 33 6.02 -6.06 4.89
CA SER A 33 7.46 -6.17 5.15
C SER A 33 7.99 -4.97 5.97
N PRO A 34 9.19 -5.08 6.58
CA PRO A 34 9.77 -3.97 7.36
C PRO A 34 9.92 -2.65 6.58
N VAL A 35 10.23 -2.71 5.28
CA VAL A 35 10.33 -1.50 4.45
C VAL A 35 8.96 -0.86 4.21
N ASP A 36 7.92 -1.68 4.02
CA ASP A 36 6.56 -1.18 3.85
C ASP A 36 6.02 -0.57 5.14
N LYS A 37 6.41 -1.10 6.32
CA LYS A 37 6.09 -0.47 7.61
C LYS A 37 6.63 0.96 7.72
N MET A 38 7.81 1.25 7.15
CA MET A 38 8.36 2.60 7.09
C MET A 38 7.57 3.49 6.13
N ILE A 39 7.17 2.96 4.98
CA ILE A 39 6.33 3.66 4.01
C ILE A 39 4.94 3.96 4.60
N PHE A 40 4.33 3.01 5.30
CA PHE A 40 3.04 3.20 5.98
C PHE A 40 3.10 4.33 7.01
N ALA A 41 4.14 4.35 7.85
CA ALA A 41 4.33 5.44 8.82
C ALA A 41 4.44 6.81 8.11
N HIS A 42 5.25 6.89 7.06
CA HIS A 42 5.40 8.13 6.29
C HIS A 42 4.09 8.59 5.63
N LEU A 43 3.33 7.67 5.04
CA LEU A 43 2.04 7.98 4.40
C LEU A 43 0.97 8.37 5.43
N HIS A 44 0.98 7.75 6.61
CA HIS A 44 0.06 8.09 7.70
C HIS A 44 0.34 9.50 8.25
N GLU A 45 1.61 9.83 8.51
CA GLU A 45 2.04 11.19 8.89
C GLU A 45 1.66 12.24 7.83
N ALA A 46 1.74 11.88 6.55
CA ALA A 46 1.32 12.73 5.44
C ALA A 46 -0.21 12.78 5.24
N HIS A 47 -1.01 12.08 6.06
CA HIS A 47 -2.47 11.96 5.94
C HIS A 47 -2.92 11.35 4.60
N LEU A 48 -2.08 10.52 3.98
CA LEU A 48 -2.33 9.82 2.72
C LEU A 48 -2.73 8.35 2.93
N LEU A 49 -2.56 7.82 4.14
CA LEU A 49 -2.99 6.49 4.54
C LEU A 49 -4.00 6.58 5.69
N ARG A 50 -5.07 5.79 5.61
CA ARG A 50 -6.12 5.73 6.63
C ARG A 50 -5.69 4.87 7.82
N ASP A 51 -6.32 5.11 8.97
CA ASP A 51 -6.20 4.26 10.15
C ASP A 51 -6.64 2.82 9.87
#